data_AF-A0A418QPC1-F1
#
_entry.id   AF-A0A418QPC1-F1
#
_cell.length_a   1.000
_cell.length_b   1.000
_cell.length_c   1.000
_cell.angle_alpha   90.00
_cell.angle_beta   90.00
_cell.angle_gamma   90.00
#
_symmetry.space_group_name_H-M   'P 1'
#
loop_
_entity.id
_entity.type
_entity.pdbx_description
1 polymer ?
#
loop_
_entity_poly.entity_id
_entity_poly.type
_entity_poly.pdbx_seq_one_letter_code
_entity_poly.pdbx_strand_id
1 'polypeptide(L)'
;MEMKPIVVCQQPITQPVMKPVRDVQEGKSRTKKSRRTKKSTNKKKPVLYTLDPDVILLVERVAYHAGDAKSTVVNEALRRELSKLHSATIPTEWEK
;
A
#
# COMPACT_ATOMS: atom_id res chain seq x y z
N MET A 1 47.72 21.98 29.21
CA MET A 1 46.51 22.79 29.54
C MET A 1 45.35 21.84 29.59
N GLU A 2 44.89 21.51 30.80
CA GLU A 2 43.84 20.50 30.99
C GLU A 2 42.46 21.12 30.73
N MET A 3 41.74 20.60 29.73
CA MET A 3 40.34 20.95 29.50
C MET A 3 39.48 20.38 30.63
N LYS A 4 38.81 21.24 31.38
CA LYS A 4 37.80 20.83 32.36
C LYS A 4 36.46 20.60 31.63
N PRO A 5 35.73 19.51 31.91
CA PRO A 5 34.42 19.29 31.32
C PRO A 5 33.35 20.22 31.93
N ILE A 6 32.45 20.70 31.07
CA ILE A 6 31.32 21.56 31.45
C ILE A 6 30.16 20.67 31.88
N VAL A 7 29.77 20.77 33.15
CA VAL A 7 28.60 20.06 33.71
C VAL A 7 27.35 20.87 33.38
N VAL A 8 26.47 20.31 32.54
CA VAL A 8 25.17 20.92 32.19
C VAL A 8 24.08 20.23 33.03
N CYS A 9 23.43 20.98 33.92
CA CYS A 9 22.26 20.48 34.67
C CYS A 9 21.06 20.34 33.72
N GLN A 10 20.59 19.11 33.51
CA GLN A 10 19.32 18.90 32.83
C GLN A 10 18.15 19.29 33.75
N GLN A 11 17.35 20.27 33.34
CA GLN A 11 16.06 20.55 33.96
C GLN A 11 15.07 19.42 33.61
N PRO A 12 14.39 18.81 34.59
CA PRO A 12 13.36 17.81 34.29
C PRO A 12 12.12 18.47 33.67
N ILE A 13 11.64 17.88 32.58
CA ILE A 13 10.39 18.28 31.89
C ILE A 13 9.21 17.93 32.79
N THR A 14 8.57 18.93 33.38
CA THR A 14 7.34 18.75 34.15
C THR A 14 6.19 18.39 33.20
N GLN A 15 5.69 17.15 33.28
CA GLN A 15 4.48 16.72 32.58
C GLN A 15 3.23 17.28 33.29
N PRO A 16 2.26 17.87 32.57
CA PRO A 16 1.00 18.29 33.16
C PRO A 16 0.12 17.08 33.48
N VAL A 17 -0.08 16.82 34.77
CA VAL A 17 -0.99 15.79 35.28
C VAL A 17 -2.44 16.26 35.07
N MET A 18 -3.15 15.61 34.15
CA MET A 18 -4.62 15.72 34.05
C MET A 18 -5.25 14.91 35.19
N LYS A 19 -6.05 15.58 36.03
CA LYS A 19 -6.82 14.95 37.12
C LYS A 19 -7.84 13.96 36.52
N PRO A 20 -8.08 12.78 37.14
CA PRO A 20 -9.14 11.88 36.70
C PRO A 20 -10.50 12.40 37.17
N VAL A 21 -11.40 12.71 36.25
CA VAL A 21 -12.81 12.92 36.56
C VAL A 21 -13.48 11.55 36.62
N ARG A 22 -13.96 11.18 37.82
CA ARG A 22 -14.92 10.08 37.99
C ARG A 22 -16.31 10.68 37.93
N ASP A 23 -17.10 10.30 36.93
CA ASP A 23 -18.55 10.44 36.99
C ASP A 23 -19.21 9.09 36.71
N VAL A 24 -19.96 8.65 37.71
CA VAL A 24 -20.90 7.55 37.70
C VAL A 24 -22.13 8.01 36.92
N GLN A 25 -22.46 7.39 35.79
CA GLN A 25 -23.86 7.30 35.38
C GLN A 25 -24.15 6.08 34.49
N GLU A 26 -24.80 5.13 35.15
CA GLU A 26 -25.64 4.08 34.61
C GLU A 26 -26.71 4.67 33.68
N GLY A 27 -26.80 4.20 32.43
CA GLY A 27 -27.80 4.69 31.48
C GLY A 27 -27.64 4.13 30.08
N LYS A 28 -28.44 3.10 29.77
CA LYS A 28 -28.48 2.42 28.47
C LYS A 28 -28.86 3.39 27.33
N SER A 29 -28.19 3.30 26.18
CA SER A 29 -28.74 3.83 24.91
C SER A 29 -28.35 2.96 23.71
N ARG A 30 -29.33 2.15 23.32
CA ARG A 30 -29.64 1.60 21.98
C ARG A 30 -28.51 1.70 20.94
N THR A 31 -27.84 0.57 20.71
CA THR A 31 -26.86 0.35 19.65
C THR A 31 -27.43 0.73 18.28
N LYS A 32 -26.99 1.86 17.71
CA LYS A 32 -27.09 2.07 16.26
C LYS A 32 -26.14 1.08 15.60
N LYS A 33 -26.67 -0.03 15.07
CA LYS A 33 -25.94 -0.95 14.21
C LYS A 33 -25.43 -0.15 13.00
N SER A 34 -24.17 0.27 13.03
CA SER A 34 -23.47 0.64 11.81
C SER A 34 -23.40 -0.62 10.96
N ARG A 35 -24.16 -0.65 9.86
CA ARG A 35 -23.90 -1.61 8.78
C ARG A 35 -22.56 -1.17 8.19
N ARG A 36 -21.46 -1.56 8.85
CA ARG A 36 -20.12 -1.49 8.29
C ARG A 36 -20.17 -2.42 7.09
N THR A 37 -20.45 -1.85 5.92
CA THR A 37 -20.20 -2.53 4.67
C THR A 37 -18.74 -2.92 4.74
N LYS A 38 -18.48 -4.24 4.79
CA LYS A 38 -17.12 -4.74 4.64
C LYS A 38 -16.66 -4.16 3.31
N LYS A 39 -15.78 -3.15 3.36
CA LYS A 39 -14.99 -2.74 2.21
C LYS A 39 -14.19 -3.99 1.90
N SER A 40 -14.73 -4.85 1.02
CA SER A 40 -13.98 -5.93 0.43
C SER A 40 -12.92 -5.20 -0.38
N THR A 41 -11.80 -4.91 0.25
CA THR A 41 -10.56 -4.67 -0.46
C THR A 41 -10.41 -5.93 -1.30
N ASN A 42 -10.80 -5.84 -2.57
CA ASN A 42 -10.70 -6.91 -3.54
C ASN A 42 -9.23 -7.34 -3.50
N LYS A 43 -8.95 -8.40 -2.74
CA LYS A 43 -7.59 -8.88 -2.50
C LYS A 43 -7.18 -9.50 -3.82
N LYS A 44 -6.67 -8.68 -4.74
CA LYS A 44 -5.94 -9.16 -5.91
C LYS A 44 -4.89 -10.11 -5.35
N LYS A 45 -5.02 -11.39 -5.66
CA LYS A 45 -4.07 -12.40 -5.17
C LYS A 45 -2.70 -12.01 -5.75
N PRO A 46 -1.66 -11.85 -4.92
CA PRO A 46 -0.33 -11.62 -5.44
C PRO A 46 0.07 -12.84 -6.27
N VAL A 47 0.49 -12.61 -7.50
CA VAL A 47 1.06 -13.65 -8.37
C VAL A 47 2.57 -13.42 -8.38
N LEU A 48 3.31 -14.49 -8.13
CA LEU A 48 4.77 -14.51 -8.18
C LEU A 48 5.19 -14.96 -9.58
N TYR A 49 6.11 -14.24 -10.18
CA TYR A 49 6.70 -14.56 -11.49
C TYR A 49 8.21 -14.51 -11.34
N THR A 50 8.90 -15.45 -11.99
CA THR A 50 10.34 -15.42 -12.20
C THR A 50 10.60 -14.86 -13.59
N LEU A 51 11.44 -13.83 -13.67
CA LEU A 51 11.82 -13.17 -14.91
C LEU A 51 13.34 -13.25 -15.07
N ASP A 52 13.81 -13.26 -16.30
CA ASP A 52 15.23 -13.17 -16.59
C ASP A 52 15.80 -11.83 -16.08
N PRO A 53 17.06 -11.79 -15.62
CA PRO A 53 17.67 -10.57 -15.06
C PRO A 53 17.59 -9.37 -16.01
N ASP A 54 17.80 -9.60 -17.31
CA ASP A 54 17.75 -8.55 -18.32
C ASP A 54 16.34 -7.94 -18.46
N VAL A 55 15.30 -8.78 -18.34
CA VAL A 55 13.90 -8.34 -18.38
C VAL A 55 13.56 -7.55 -17.12
N ILE A 56 14.09 -7.94 -15.96
CA ILE A 56 13.93 -7.19 -14.71
C ILE A 56 14.51 -5.79 -14.88
N LEU A 57 15.75 -5.67 -15.36
CA LEU A 57 16.40 -4.37 -15.59
C LEU A 57 15.63 -3.48 -16.58
N LEU A 58 15.07 -4.09 -17.63
CA LEU A 58 14.25 -3.38 -18.59
C LEU A 58 12.97 -2.83 -17.93
N VAL A 59 12.26 -3.65 -17.16
CA VAL A 59 11.05 -3.23 -16.43
C VAL A 59 11.36 -2.10 -15.45
N GLU A 60 12.49 -2.18 -14.74
CA GLU A 60 12.93 -1.13 -13.83
C GLU A 60 13.19 0.20 -14.54
N ARG A 61 13.90 0.17 -15.66
CA ARG A 61 14.19 1.35 -16.46
C ARG A 61 12.91 1.99 -17.00
N VAL A 62 12.01 1.19 -17.55
CA VAL A 62 10.73 1.68 -18.10
C VAL A 62 9.86 2.26 -16.99
N ALA A 63 9.73 1.57 -15.86
CA ALA A 63 8.98 2.06 -14.70
C ALA A 63 9.55 3.39 -14.18
N TYR A 64 10.88 3.51 -14.10
CA TYR A 64 11.55 4.73 -13.67
C TYR A 64 11.23 5.91 -14.60
N HIS A 65 11.35 5.74 -15.92
CA HIS A 65 11.06 6.81 -16.87
C HIS A 65 9.57 7.17 -16.96
N ALA A 66 8.68 6.19 -16.77
CA ALA A 66 7.23 6.42 -16.78
C ALA A 66 6.71 7.02 -15.46
N GLY A 67 7.49 6.96 -14.37
CA GLY A 67 7.02 7.33 -13.03
C GLY A 67 5.98 6.35 -12.47
N ASP A 68 5.92 5.13 -13.02
CA ASP A 68 4.92 4.12 -12.72
C ASP A 68 5.45 3.00 -11.83
N ALA A 69 4.54 2.24 -11.22
CA ALA A 69 4.91 1.03 -10.51
C ALA A 69 5.35 -0.08 -11.50
N LYS A 70 6.38 -0.85 -11.13
CA LYS A 70 6.83 -2.02 -11.92
C LYS A 70 5.68 -2.98 -12.27
N SER A 71 4.73 -3.18 -11.34
CA SER A 71 3.55 -4.02 -11.56
C SER A 71 2.60 -3.46 -12.62
N THR A 72 2.50 -2.13 -12.77
CA THR A 72 1.73 -1.49 -13.84
C THR A 72 2.35 -1.81 -15.19
N VAL A 73 3.67 -1.62 -15.33
CA VAL A 73 4.41 -1.90 -16.56
C VAL A 73 4.26 -3.36 -16.98
N VAL A 74 4.44 -4.30 -16.04
CA VAL A 74 4.27 -5.75 -16.32
C VAL A 74 2.83 -6.08 -16.70
N ASN A 75 1.83 -5.55 -15.99
CA ASN A 75 0.43 -5.80 -16.30
C ASN A 75 0.02 -5.25 -17.66
N GLU A 76 0.54 -4.08 -18.04
CA GLU A 76 0.28 -3.48 -19.33
C GLU A 76 0.91 -4.28 -20.47
N ALA A 77 2.17 -4.70 -20.31
CA ALA A 77 2.85 -5.56 -21.28
C ALA A 77 2.07 -6.87 -21.50
N LEU A 78 1.65 -7.52 -20.41
CA LEU A 78 0.82 -8.74 -20.48
C LEU A 78 -0.51 -8.51 -21.18
N ARG A 79 -1.20 -7.39 -20.89
CA ARG A 79 -2.45 -7.06 -21.58
C ARG A 79 -2.26 -6.89 -23.07
N ARG A 80 -1.21 -6.18 -23.49
CA ARG A 80 -0.91 -5.96 -24.91
C ARG A 80 -0.64 -7.28 -25.64
N GLU A 81 0.16 -8.17 -25.04
CA GLU A 81 0.43 -9.49 -25.64
C GLU A 81 -0.79 -10.40 -25.66
N LEU A 82 -1.57 -10.44 -24.58
CA LEU A 82 -2.84 -11.17 -24.57
C LEU A 82 -3.80 -10.64 -25.63
N SER A 83 -3.91 -9.32 -25.81
CA SER A 83 -4.76 -8.75 -26.86
C SER A 83 -4.34 -9.19 -28.27
N LYS A 84 -3.03 -9.24 -28.56
CA LYS A 84 -2.51 -9.77 -29.83
C LYS A 84 -2.87 -11.24 -30.03
N LEU A 85 -2.67 -12.06 -29.00
CA LEU A 85 -3.03 -13.49 -29.03
C LEU A 85 -4.53 -13.69 -29.26
N HIS A 86 -5.39 -12.94 -28.56
CA HIS A 86 -6.84 -13.03 -28.76
C HIS A 86 -7.24 -12.63 -30.19
N SER A 87 -6.67 -11.56 -30.75
CA SER A 87 -6.96 -11.17 -32.14
C SER A 87 -6.49 -12.21 -33.17
N ALA A 88 -5.44 -12.96 -32.87
CA ALA A 88 -4.97 -14.05 -33.72
C ALA A 88 -5.78 -15.35 -33.55
N THR A 89 -6.45 -15.52 -32.40
CA THR A 89 -7.12 -16.78 -32.00
C THR A 89 -8.64 -16.75 -32.25
N ILE A 90 -9.22 -15.62 -32.65
CA ILE A 90 -10.58 -15.59 -33.17
C ILE A 90 -10.47 -15.92 -34.66
N PRO A 91 -10.71 -17.18 -35.10
CA PRO A 91 -10.95 -17.40 -36.51
C PRO A 91 -12.19 -16.58 -36.86
N THR A 92 -12.02 -15.68 -37.82
CA THR A 92 -13.02 -14.89 -38.54
C THR A 92 -14.13 -15.72 -39.21
N GLU A 93 -14.34 -16.98 -38.80
CA GLU A 93 -15.35 -17.91 -39.31
C GLU A 93 -16.62 -18.00 -38.47
N TRP A 94 -16.67 -17.45 -37.25
CA TRP A 94 -17.89 -17.47 -36.43
C TRP A 94 -18.90 -16.36 -36.79
N GLU A 95 -18.60 -15.57 -37.82
CA GLU A 95 -19.45 -14.46 -38.32
C GLU A 95 -20.11 -14.78 -39.68
N LYS A 96 -20.10 -16.05 -40.14
CA LYS A 96 -20.83 -16.49 -41.33
C LYS A 96 -21.95 -17.47 -41.02
#